data_AF-A0AAD6LLF7-F1
#
_entry.id   AF-A0AAD6LLF7-F1
#
_cell.length_a   1.000
_cell.length_b   1.000
_cell.length_c   1.000
_cell.angle_alpha   90.00
_cell.angle_beta   90.00
_cell.angle_gamma   90.00
#
_symmetry.space_group_name_H-M   'P 1'
#
loop_
_entity.id
_entity.type
_entity.pdbx_description
1 polymer ?
#
loop_
_entity_poly.entity_id
_entity_poly.type
_entity_poly.pdbx_seq_one_letter_code
_entity_poly.pdbx_strand_id
1 'polypeptide(L)'
;MGVPEVVFWHIPSKAYKKVAPRLRIHKACVGSMNKEKVAAQEAELGIMDMLVKRSSVKAVFAGHNHGLDWCCPYKKLWLCYARHTGYGGYGNWPRGARILEINDHPFYIKSWIKMEDGDEHSQIILCP
;
A
#
# COMPACT_ATOMS: atom_id res chain seq x y z
N MET A 1 15.56 -20.59 -5.12
CA MET A 1 14.76 -19.39 -5.46
C MET A 1 13.42 -19.52 -4.75
N GLY A 2 12.98 -18.50 -4.01
CA GLY A 2 11.70 -18.52 -3.29
C GLY A 2 10.57 -17.89 -4.10
N VAL A 3 9.33 -18.32 -3.86
CA VAL A 3 8.14 -17.73 -4.47
C VAL A 3 7.94 -16.31 -3.92
N PRO A 4 7.77 -15.27 -4.76
CA PRO A 4 7.47 -13.92 -4.29
C PRO A 4 6.15 -13.85 -3.54
N GLU A 5 6.10 -13.06 -2.47
CA GLU A 5 4.96 -12.97 -1.58
C GLU A 5 4.39 -11.55 -1.55
N VAL A 6 3.07 -11.48 -1.64
CA VAL A 6 2.28 -10.26 -1.47
C VAL A 6 1.39 -10.47 -0.25
N VAL A 7 1.49 -9.56 0.73
CA VAL A 7 0.76 -9.67 1.99
C VAL A 7 -0.39 -8.68 2.01
N PHE A 8 -1.58 -9.12 2.36
CA PHE A 8 -2.74 -8.25 2.59
C PHE A 8 -3.03 -8.18 4.09
N TRP A 9 -3.17 -6.97 4.61
CA TRP A 9 -3.32 -6.70 6.04
C TRP A 9 -4.29 -5.55 6.25
N HIS A 10 -5.43 -5.75 6.93
CA HIS A 10 -6.42 -4.68 7.05
C HIS A 10 -5.93 -3.39 7.75
N ILE A 11 -5.55 -3.45 9.04
CA ILE A 11 -5.10 -2.29 9.82
C ILE A 11 -3.59 -2.05 9.61
N PRO A 12 -3.15 -0.87 9.14
CA PRO A 12 -1.74 -0.62 8.84
C PRO A 12 -0.85 -0.73 10.08
N SER A 13 0.39 -1.20 9.90
CA SER A 13 1.39 -1.23 10.97
C SER A 13 1.94 0.16 11.29
N LYS A 14 2.67 0.30 12.40
CA LYS A 14 3.36 1.55 12.75
C LYS A 14 4.37 2.01 11.69
N ALA A 15 4.81 1.12 10.79
CA ALA A 15 5.69 1.49 9.69
C ALA A 15 5.02 2.47 8.71
N TYR A 16 3.71 2.35 8.46
CA TYR A 16 2.98 3.25 7.56
C TYR A 16 2.98 4.71 8.05
N LYS A 17 2.89 4.92 9.37
CA LYS A 17 3.02 6.27 9.98
C LYS A 17 4.39 6.90 9.73
N LYS A 18 5.45 6.09 9.67
CA LYS A 18 6.84 6.57 9.52
C LYS A 18 7.18 6.93 8.07
N VAL A 19 6.61 6.21 7.09
CA VAL A 19 7.02 6.31 5.68
C VAL A 19 6.32 7.45 4.92
N ALA A 20 5.08 7.78 5.28
CA ALA A 20 4.34 8.89 4.67
C ALA A 20 3.92 9.94 5.72
N PRO A 21 4.89 10.66 6.34
CA PRO A 21 4.56 11.70 7.30
C PRO A 21 3.94 12.91 6.59
N ARG A 22 2.93 13.53 7.24
CA ARG A 22 2.09 14.61 6.67
C ARG A 22 2.86 15.81 6.11
N LEU A 23 4.09 16.03 6.57
CA LEU A 23 4.90 17.24 6.31
C LEU A 23 6.09 17.02 5.37
N ARG A 24 6.34 15.78 4.91
CA ARG A 24 7.47 15.48 4.00
C ARG A 24 7.05 14.46 2.96
N ILE A 25 6.84 14.91 1.72
CA ILE A 25 6.61 14.01 0.59
C ILE A 25 7.96 13.42 0.19
N HIS A 26 8.17 12.14 0.48
CA HIS A 26 9.32 11.41 -0.06
C HIS A 26 9.07 11.16 -1.55
N LYS A 27 10.03 11.57 -2.40
CA LYS A 27 9.98 11.50 -3.87
C LYS A 27 9.75 10.09 -4.48
N ALA A 28 9.58 9.04 -3.67
CA ALA A 28 9.35 7.67 -4.13
C ALA A 28 7.93 7.14 -3.82
N CYS A 29 7.10 7.91 -3.11
CA CYS A 29 5.72 7.53 -2.85
C CYS A 29 4.80 7.93 -4.01
N VAL A 30 3.88 7.05 -4.40
CA VAL A 30 2.90 7.31 -5.47
C VAL A 30 1.49 7.05 -4.95
N GLY A 31 0.62 8.08 -4.98
CA GLY A 31 -0.77 7.99 -4.56
C GLY A 31 -1.28 9.16 -3.74
N SER A 32 -2.56 9.09 -3.38
CA SER A 32 -3.27 10.03 -2.53
C SER A 32 -2.75 9.95 -1.09
N MET A 33 -1.72 10.73 -0.82
CA MET A 33 -1.18 10.93 0.52
C MET A 33 -1.92 12.05 1.26
N ASN A 34 -1.89 12.01 2.59
CA ASN A 34 -2.31 13.12 3.48
C ASN A 34 -3.78 13.53 3.43
N LYS A 35 -4.64 12.76 2.73
CA LYS A 35 -6.11 12.94 2.78
C LYS A 35 -6.68 12.66 4.17
N GLU A 36 -5.97 11.87 4.96
CA GLU A 36 -6.22 11.62 6.38
C GLU A 36 -4.93 11.23 7.11
N LYS A 37 -5.00 11.11 8.45
CA LYS A 37 -3.88 10.58 9.25
C LYS A 37 -3.90 9.05 9.20
N VAL A 38 -2.73 8.44 9.02
CA VAL A 38 -2.57 6.98 9.10
C VAL A 38 -3.07 6.46 10.46
N ALA A 39 -4.10 5.60 10.42
CA ALA A 39 -4.70 4.98 11.59
C ALA A 39 -4.06 3.61 11.86
N ALA A 40 -2.77 3.63 12.19
CA ALA A 40 -2.01 2.41 12.45
C ALA A 40 -2.37 1.76 13.79
N GLN A 41 -2.26 0.44 13.83
CA GLN A 41 -2.41 -0.39 15.03
C GLN A 41 -1.57 0.14 16.21
N GLU A 42 -2.10 -0.04 17.42
CA GLU A 42 -1.48 0.45 18.65
C GLU A 42 -0.29 -0.42 19.09
N ALA A 43 -0.39 -1.73 18.92
CA ALA A 43 0.65 -2.69 19.26
C ALA A 43 1.33 -3.25 18.01
N GLU A 44 2.65 -3.39 18.07
CA GLU A 44 3.48 -3.96 17.01
C GLU A 44 4.50 -4.86 17.68
N LEU A 45 4.30 -6.18 17.59
CA LEU A 45 5.06 -7.19 18.34
C LEU A 45 6.15 -7.87 17.48
N GLY A 46 6.64 -7.18 16.44
CA GLY A 46 7.77 -7.62 15.63
C GLY A 46 7.42 -8.26 14.29
N ILE A 47 6.14 -8.28 13.89
CA ILE A 47 5.73 -8.84 12.59
C ILE A 47 6.34 -8.06 11.43
N MET A 48 6.46 -6.73 11.51
CA MET A 48 7.12 -5.94 10.48
C MET A 48 8.61 -6.22 10.40
N ASP A 49 9.27 -6.49 11.53
CA ASP A 49 10.68 -6.87 11.55
C ASP A 49 10.88 -8.27 10.93
N MET A 50 9.94 -9.18 11.14
CA MET A 50 9.92 -10.49 10.47
C MET A 50 9.73 -10.35 8.95
N LEU A 51 8.73 -9.56 8.52
CA LEU A 51 8.41 -9.36 7.10
C LEU A 51 9.59 -8.72 6.34
N VAL A 52 10.25 -7.73 6.94
CA VAL A 52 11.43 -7.08 6.35
C VAL A 52 12.61 -8.05 6.18
N LYS A 53 12.79 -9.01 7.09
CA LYS A 53 13.86 -10.02 6.99
C LYS A 53 13.54 -11.11 5.96
N ARG A 54 12.26 -11.28 5.61
CA ARG A 54 11.77 -12.28 4.65
C ARG A 54 11.85 -11.73 3.22
N SER A 55 12.96 -11.98 2.54
CA SER A 55 13.27 -11.42 1.19
C SER A 55 12.29 -11.80 0.08
N SER A 56 11.47 -12.84 0.28
CA SER A 56 10.37 -13.21 -0.61
C SER A 56 9.20 -12.22 -0.54
N VAL A 57 8.99 -11.51 0.57
CA VAL A 57 7.92 -10.50 0.70
C VAL A 57 8.28 -9.26 -0.10
N LYS A 58 7.46 -8.94 -1.09
CA LYS A 58 7.69 -7.82 -2.02
C LYS A 58 6.87 -6.60 -1.68
N ALA A 59 5.63 -6.81 -1.24
CA ALA A 59 4.74 -5.74 -0.86
C ALA A 59 3.77 -6.16 0.25
N VAL A 60 3.43 -5.22 1.11
CA VAL A 60 2.35 -5.33 2.08
C VAL A 60 1.30 -4.29 1.70
N PHE A 61 0.06 -4.73 1.51
CA PHE A 61 -1.09 -3.90 1.19
C PHE A 61 -2.00 -3.79 2.39
N ALA A 62 -2.37 -2.56 2.74
CA ALA A 62 -3.31 -2.25 3.80
C ALA A 62 -4.58 -1.55 3.35
N GLY A 63 -5.62 -1.67 4.16
CA GLY A 63 -6.87 -0.94 3.99
C GLY A 63 -7.06 0.03 5.16
N HIS A 64 -8.25 -0.01 5.77
CA HIS A 64 -8.63 0.70 6.99
C HIS A 64 -8.73 2.23 6.89
N ASN A 65 -7.74 2.90 6.29
CA ASN A 65 -7.84 4.31 5.90
C ASN A 65 -8.52 4.41 4.53
N HIS A 66 -9.66 5.08 4.45
CA HIS A 66 -10.50 5.14 3.24
C HIS A 66 -10.08 6.23 2.25
N GLY A 67 -9.37 7.25 2.71
CA GLY A 67 -8.85 8.34 1.89
C GLY A 67 -7.43 8.13 1.38
N LEU A 68 -6.74 7.07 1.82
CA LEU A 68 -5.36 6.77 1.42
C LEU A 68 -5.33 5.66 0.40
N ASP A 69 -4.49 5.82 -0.63
CA ASP A 69 -4.30 4.80 -1.66
C ASP A 69 -2.86 4.77 -2.20
N TRP A 70 -1.88 5.18 -1.40
CA TRP A 70 -0.49 5.33 -1.85
C TRP A 70 0.35 4.07 -1.68
N CYS A 71 1.42 3.96 -2.48
CA CYS A 71 2.51 3.01 -2.30
C CYS A 71 3.82 3.75 -2.02
N CYS A 72 4.62 3.28 -1.07
CA CYS A 72 5.93 3.83 -0.73
C CYS A 72 6.95 2.72 -0.46
N PRO A 73 8.24 2.93 -0.79
CA PRO A 73 9.29 1.98 -0.43
C PRO A 73 9.54 1.98 1.08
N TYR A 74 9.80 0.79 1.63
CA TYR A 74 10.15 0.59 3.03
C TYR A 74 11.20 -0.52 3.18
N LYS A 75 12.46 -0.11 3.42
CA LYS A 75 13.60 -1.01 3.52
C LYS A 75 13.75 -1.87 2.24
N LYS A 76 13.37 -3.15 2.27
CA LYS A 76 13.48 -4.12 1.17
C LYS A 76 12.12 -4.55 0.60
N LEU A 77 11.03 -3.86 0.96
CA LEU A 77 9.67 -4.16 0.50
C LEU A 77 8.88 -2.86 0.28
N TRP A 78 7.68 -2.98 -0.29
CA TRP A 78 6.75 -1.87 -0.47
C TRP A 78 5.63 -1.89 0.58
N LEU A 79 5.24 -0.72 1.07
CA LEU A 79 4.04 -0.52 1.87
C LEU A 79 3.03 0.24 1.03
N CYS A 80 1.83 -0.31 0.90
CA CYS A 80 0.81 0.22 0.03
C CYS A 80 -0.54 0.28 0.73
N TYR A 81 -1.35 1.28 0.43
CA TYR A 81 -2.77 1.28 0.69
C TYR A 81 -3.54 0.82 -0.55
N ALA A 82 -4.62 0.09 -0.32
CA ALA A 82 -5.68 -0.14 -1.28
C ALA A 82 -6.49 1.15 -1.51
N ARG A 83 -7.56 1.07 -2.29
CA ARG A 83 -8.54 2.15 -2.41
C ARG A 83 -9.83 1.77 -1.68
N HIS A 84 -10.55 2.76 -1.17
CA HIS A 84 -11.88 2.57 -0.59
C HIS A 84 -12.85 2.03 -1.65
N THR A 85 -13.24 0.77 -1.49
CA THR A 85 -14.18 0.06 -2.35
C THR A 85 -15.54 -0.01 -1.67
N GLY A 86 -16.61 0.16 -2.44
CA GLY A 86 -17.99 0.05 -1.97
C GLY A 86 -18.51 1.28 -1.22
N TYR A 87 -19.69 1.12 -0.61
CA TYR A 87 -20.48 2.23 -0.06
C TYR A 87 -20.53 2.26 1.47
N GLY A 88 -19.81 1.35 2.13
CA GLY A 88 -19.72 1.29 3.60
C GLY A 88 -18.51 2.03 4.16
N GLY A 89 -18.49 2.21 5.47
CA GLY A 89 -17.38 2.88 6.18
C GLY A 89 -17.57 4.38 6.36
N TYR A 90 -16.49 5.09 6.73
CA TYR A 90 -16.51 6.53 6.97
C TYR A 90 -15.95 7.33 5.78
N GLY A 91 -16.31 8.61 5.74
CA GLY A 91 -15.84 9.56 4.74
C GLY A 91 -16.58 9.46 3.41
N ASN A 92 -16.32 10.44 2.54
CA ASN A 92 -16.97 10.60 1.24
C ASN A 92 -15.96 10.58 0.09
N TRP A 93 -14.84 9.88 0.26
CA TRP A 93 -13.83 9.79 -0.80
C TRP A 93 -14.38 9.01 -2.00
N PRO A 94 -13.99 9.37 -3.24
CA PRO A 94 -14.38 8.64 -4.44
C PRO A 94 -14.03 7.14 -4.34
N ARG A 95 -14.84 6.25 -4.91
CA ARG A 95 -14.64 4.81 -4.76
C ARG A 95 -13.75 4.29 -5.86
N GLY A 96 -13.04 3.22 -5.56
CA GLY A 96 -12.24 2.51 -6.54
C GLY A 96 -11.59 1.28 -5.94
N ALA A 97 -10.66 0.71 -6.68
CA ALA A 97 -9.87 -0.42 -6.27
C ALA A 97 -8.41 -0.21 -6.68
N ARG A 98 -7.49 -0.80 -5.92
CA ARG A 98 -6.11 -0.97 -6.37
C ARG A 98 -6.01 -2.25 -7.18
N ILE A 99 -5.58 -2.13 -8.42
CA ILE A 99 -5.33 -3.28 -9.30
C ILE A 99 -3.88 -3.74 -9.12
N LEU A 100 -3.68 -5.05 -9.15
CA LEU A 100 -2.38 -5.71 -9.14
C LEU A 100 -2.28 -6.63 -10.35
N GLU A 101 -1.43 -6.27 -11.30
CA GLU A 101 -1.05 -7.09 -12.44
C GLU A 101 0.33 -7.69 -12.14
N ILE A 102 0.40 -9.01 -12.01
CA ILE A 102 1.61 -9.73 -11.58
C ILE A 102 2.19 -10.44 -12.78
N ASN A 103 3.44 -10.13 -13.11
CA ASN A 103 4.21 -10.88 -14.08
C ASN A 103 5.20 -11.78 -13.34
N ASP A 104 5.28 -13.05 -13.72
CA ASP A 104 6.17 -14.02 -13.05
C ASP A 104 7.61 -13.96 -13.59
N HIS A 105 7.76 -13.78 -14.91
CA HIS A 105 9.05 -13.86 -15.59
C HIS A 105 9.27 -12.70 -16.59
N PRO A 106 10.13 -11.71 -16.29
CA PRO A 106 10.77 -11.44 -14.99
C PRO A 106 9.74 -10.99 -13.92
N PHE A 107 9.99 -11.28 -12.65
CA PHE A 107 9.01 -10.93 -11.61
C PHE A 107 8.86 -9.42 -11.42
N TYR A 108 7.64 -8.90 -11.54
CA TYR A 108 7.26 -7.55 -11.10
C TYR A 108 5.76 -7.48 -10.83
N ILE A 109 5.34 -6.47 -10.05
CA ILE A 109 3.93 -6.16 -9.86
C ILE A 109 3.67 -4.76 -10.41
N LYS A 110 2.89 -4.66 -11.48
CA LYS A 110 2.34 -3.38 -11.94
C LYS A 110 1.06 -3.11 -11.17
N SER A 111 0.94 -1.92 -10.59
CA SER A 111 -0.24 -1.56 -9.78
C SER A 111 -0.69 -0.15 -10.07
N TRP A 112 -2.01 0.08 -10.06
CA TRP A 112 -2.64 1.38 -10.24
C TRP A 112 -3.97 1.41 -9.48
N ILE A 113 -4.57 2.59 -9.37
CA ILE A 113 -5.94 2.74 -8.88
C ILE A 113 -6.89 2.84 -10.07
N LYS A 114 -7.96 2.04 -10.05
CA LYS A 114 -9.12 2.16 -10.93
C LYS A 114 -10.29 2.73 -10.14
N MET A 115 -10.80 3.87 -10.57
CA MET A 115 -11.92 4.57 -9.94
C MET A 115 -13.26 4.13 -10.52
N GLU A 116 -14.33 4.35 -9.75
CA GLU A 116 -15.71 4.00 -10.13
C GLU A 116 -16.22 4.76 -11.36
N ASP A 117 -15.74 5.98 -11.57
CA ASP A 117 -16.02 6.80 -12.77
C ASP A 117 -15.21 6.38 -14.01
N GLY A 118 -14.33 5.38 -13.86
CA GLY A 118 -13.48 4.88 -14.92
C GLY A 118 -12.08 5.48 -14.96
N ASP A 119 -11.80 6.53 -14.16
CA ASP A 119 -10.47 7.15 -14.11
C ASP A 119 -9.41 6.19 -13.56
N GLU A 120 -8.17 6.37 -14.01
CA GLU A 120 -7.01 5.63 -13.54
C GLU A 120 -5.91 6.57 -13.08
N HIS A 121 -5.29 6.26 -11.95
CA HIS A 121 -4.19 7.05 -11.43
C HIS A 121 -3.21 6.23 -10.60
N SER A 122 -2.11 6.87 -10.20
CA SER A 122 -1.14 6.33 -9.24
C SER A 122 -0.54 4.97 -9.66
N GLN A 123 -0.26 4.86 -10.95
CA GLN A 123 0.45 3.73 -11.52
C GLN A 123 1.87 3.63 -10.95
N ILE A 124 2.29 2.42 -10.58
CA ILE A 124 3.61 2.12 -10.06
C ILE A 124 4.02 0.69 -10.43
N ILE A 125 5.31 0.47 -10.64
CA ILE A 125 5.91 -0.87 -10.76
C ILE A 125 6.63 -1.17 -9.45
N LEU A 126 6.18 -2.21 -8.75
CA LEU A 126 6.80 -2.69 -7.53
C LEU A 126 7.86 -3.72 -7.93
N CYS A 127 9.09 -3.24 -8.11
CA CYS A 127 10.24 -4.09 -8.35
C CYS A 127 10.71 -4.77 -7.05
N PRO A 128 11.23 -6.00 -7.14
CA PRO A 128 11.73 -6.76 -6.00
C PRO A 128 13.01 -6.22 -5.36
#